data_AF-A0A819CFS5-F1
#
_entry.id   AF-A0A819CFS5-F1
#
_cell.length_a   1.000
_cell.length_b   1.000
_cell.length_c   1.000
_cell.angle_alpha   90.00
_cell.angle_beta   90.00
_cell.angle_gamma   90.00
#
_symmetry.space_group_name_H-M   'P 1'
#
loop_
_entity.id
_entity.type
_entity.pdbx_description
1 polymer ?
#
loop_
_entity_poly.entity_id
_entity_poly.type
_entity_poly.pdbx_seq_one_letter_code
_entity_poly.pdbx_strand_id
1 'polypeptide(L)'
;MLKRIKVHDQHEGEIFVQNKRHTPSNMPMVVSNMISDDMPDQHSEFFTHLSYFAISTIDIDGRPWATIIVGSPTTLIRAISEMELNISAVLPKDDPFLSSIINTVNSPYRSFAGIGVDFSNRRRNKVAGFIATSNIVNDTLNMSLLTNENVGNCPKYITIRKLEYCKRNPQIAADYRNTDRISFNQECLDIINQASTIFLATRHTSTISDNTSDLGINHRGGYSGFVRTYEENGYTYIVIPDYSGNRFYQSLGNIETDRVAGVVFPCFTSGDMLHVTGIAENIYDDEAECIMPRITLLTRIKLTGYVWIKEGLNLKLIGPEQYSPYNPPIRYLAIELEKMGKPSTVSTRNAKLIEIKKLTKLISRFTFELDEKVSFKPGGYVILDFAHLIPQTYQHMNNNNPQSLNDDYIRTWTISSSPPFNLNTNTFDATNQISCTIKHLPKGTISSLLHSQSNDEKSPLSCKFLGVGGEFTCFDNTNQPPQKLLFIAAGIGITPLLAMFEALSRTKQKTDIVVLFSGRGDEIDLLKDFISSPLVSNISMFDSTGVNTSKSLQVFNRRIQYDDLLNVADLMNRQVYLCGPTQFMIDITSWLNQTGLKSEQIKTESFFF
;
A
#
# COMPACT_ATOMS: atom_id res chain seq x y z
N MET A 1 -27.10 -18.31 -41.03
CA MET A 1 -27.87 -19.09 -40.02
C MET A 1 -27.15 -18.90 -38.70
N LEU A 2 -27.76 -18.14 -37.78
CA LEU A 2 -27.18 -17.73 -36.49
C LEU A 2 -26.85 -18.97 -35.64
N LYS A 3 -25.57 -19.29 -35.47
CA LYS A 3 -25.10 -20.02 -34.28
C LYS A 3 -24.49 -18.97 -33.36
N ARG A 4 -25.35 -18.50 -32.45
CA ARG A 4 -25.17 -17.41 -31.51
C ARG A 4 -24.40 -17.87 -30.27
N ILE A 5 -23.50 -16.98 -29.83
CA ILE A 5 -22.85 -16.80 -28.51
C ILE A 5 -22.02 -18.01 -28.05
N LYS A 6 -20.68 -17.89 -28.12
CA LYS A 6 -19.86 -18.61 -27.16
C LYS A 6 -19.78 -17.71 -25.92
N VAL A 7 -20.60 -18.02 -24.95
CA VAL A 7 -20.46 -17.44 -23.61
C VAL A 7 -19.06 -17.82 -23.13
N HIS A 8 -18.27 -16.88 -22.60
CA HIS A 8 -16.99 -17.27 -21.98
C HIS A 8 -17.28 -18.33 -20.91
N ASP A 9 -16.84 -19.54 -21.20
CA ASP A 9 -16.95 -20.69 -20.31
C ASP A 9 -15.75 -20.61 -19.38
N GLN A 10 -16.00 -20.17 -18.15
CA GLN A 10 -14.98 -20.15 -17.11
C GLN A 10 -14.37 -21.54 -16.96
N HIS A 11 -13.04 -21.60 -17.02
CA HIS A 11 -12.33 -22.86 -16.90
C HIS A 11 -12.11 -23.25 -15.43
N GLU A 12 -11.68 -24.49 -15.20
CA GLU A 12 -11.57 -25.10 -13.87
C GLU A 12 -10.69 -24.33 -12.88
N GLY A 13 -9.68 -23.62 -13.38
CA GLY A 13 -8.81 -22.78 -12.57
C GLY A 13 -9.54 -21.60 -11.95
N GLU A 14 -10.34 -20.88 -12.73
CA GLU A 14 -11.12 -19.73 -12.22
C GLU A 14 -12.12 -20.18 -11.16
N ILE A 15 -12.81 -21.30 -11.42
CA ILE A 15 -13.78 -21.90 -10.49
C ILE A 15 -13.08 -22.36 -9.19
N PHE A 16 -11.88 -22.93 -9.29
CA PHE A 16 -11.09 -23.32 -8.13
C PHE A 16 -10.80 -22.11 -7.23
N VAL A 17 -10.30 -21.01 -7.80
CA VAL A 17 -9.99 -19.78 -7.05
C VAL A 17 -11.27 -19.19 -6.45
N GLN A 18 -12.36 -19.14 -7.20
CA GLN A 18 -13.67 -18.67 -6.73
C GLN A 18 -14.16 -19.44 -5.50
N ASN A 19 -14.10 -20.78 -5.55
CA ASN A 19 -14.47 -21.64 -4.44
C ASN A 19 -13.55 -21.44 -3.23
N LYS A 20 -12.23 -21.38 -3.46
CA LYS A 20 -11.23 -21.13 -2.42
C LYS A 20 -11.44 -19.77 -1.74
N ARG A 21 -11.97 -18.77 -2.45
CA ARG A 21 -12.27 -17.43 -1.94
C ARG A 21 -13.74 -17.24 -1.54
N HIS A 22 -14.51 -18.33 -1.42
CA HIS A 22 -15.91 -18.34 -1.00
C HIS A 22 -16.78 -17.32 -1.75
N THR A 23 -16.58 -17.19 -3.07
CA THR A 23 -17.42 -16.29 -3.87
C THR A 23 -18.86 -16.82 -3.95
N PRO A 24 -19.86 -15.95 -4.08
CA PRO A 24 -21.24 -16.36 -4.30
C PRO A 24 -21.38 -17.34 -5.48
N SER A 25 -22.26 -18.33 -5.35
CA SER A 25 -22.43 -19.40 -6.35
C SER A 25 -22.94 -18.91 -7.71
N ASN A 26 -23.52 -17.71 -7.79
CA ASN A 26 -23.94 -17.09 -9.05
C ASN A 26 -22.81 -16.35 -9.78
N MET A 27 -21.60 -16.29 -9.21
CA MET A 27 -20.47 -15.56 -9.80
C MET A 27 -20.13 -16.03 -11.23
N PRO A 28 -20.12 -17.34 -11.56
CA PRO A 28 -19.84 -17.78 -12.92
C PRO A 28 -20.80 -17.22 -13.97
N MET A 29 -22.10 -17.23 -13.66
CA MET A 29 -23.12 -16.66 -14.54
C MET A 29 -22.92 -15.15 -14.75
N VAL A 30 -22.40 -14.42 -13.75
CA VAL A 30 -22.08 -12.99 -13.88
C VAL A 30 -20.89 -12.78 -14.82
N VAL A 31 -19.82 -13.57 -14.68
CA VAL A 31 -18.62 -13.45 -15.53
C VAL A 31 -18.97 -13.69 -16.99
N SER A 32 -19.66 -14.79 -17.26
CA SER A 32 -20.16 -15.19 -18.56
C SER A 32 -21.01 -14.10 -19.26
N ASN A 33 -21.74 -13.27 -18.51
CA ASN A 33 -22.53 -12.17 -19.06
C ASN A 33 -21.73 -10.86 -19.26
N MET A 34 -20.53 -10.74 -18.67
CA MET A 34 -19.69 -9.55 -18.77
C MET A 34 -18.62 -9.63 -19.85
N ILE A 35 -18.26 -10.85 -20.26
CA ILE A 35 -17.30 -11.09 -21.35
C ILE A 35 -18.09 -11.34 -22.63
N SER A 36 -17.86 -10.50 -23.63
CA SER A 36 -18.54 -10.57 -24.93
C SER A 36 -17.60 -11.11 -26.00
N ASP A 37 -18.12 -11.94 -26.91
CA ASP A 37 -17.40 -12.36 -28.12
C ASP A 37 -17.12 -11.14 -29.01
N ASP A 38 -18.18 -10.40 -29.35
CA ASP A 38 -18.12 -9.21 -30.19
C ASP A 38 -17.57 -8.02 -29.38
N MET A 39 -16.71 -7.24 -30.01
CA MET A 39 -16.18 -6.01 -29.43
C MET A 39 -17.26 -4.91 -29.49
N PRO A 40 -17.75 -4.40 -28.35
CA PRO A 40 -18.72 -3.31 -28.35
C PRO A 40 -18.15 -2.04 -29.01
N ASP A 41 -19.00 -1.23 -29.63
CA ASP A 41 -18.60 0.05 -30.27
C ASP A 41 -17.77 0.93 -29.33
N GLN A 42 -18.15 1.01 -28.06
CA GLN A 42 -17.42 1.79 -27.06
C GLN A 42 -16.00 1.25 -26.80
N HIS A 43 -15.75 -0.04 -26.98
CA HIS A 43 -14.42 -0.65 -26.87
C HIS A 43 -13.61 -0.38 -28.14
N SER A 44 -14.22 -0.56 -29.31
CA SER A 44 -13.62 -0.24 -30.61
C SER A 44 -13.16 1.22 -30.66
N GLU A 45 -14.04 2.16 -30.30
CA GLU A 45 -13.72 3.58 -30.18
C GLU A 45 -12.62 3.80 -29.14
N PHE A 46 -12.70 3.16 -27.97
CA PHE A 46 -11.66 3.30 -26.95
C PHE A 46 -10.28 2.88 -27.44
N PHE A 47 -10.14 1.69 -28.04
CA PHE A 47 -8.84 1.19 -28.47
C PHE A 47 -8.22 2.03 -29.58
N THR A 48 -9.03 2.54 -30.52
CA THR A 48 -8.57 3.40 -31.62
C THR A 48 -8.13 4.80 -31.20
N HIS A 49 -8.44 5.23 -29.96
CA HIS A 49 -7.96 6.50 -29.43
C HIS A 49 -6.66 6.38 -28.61
N LEU A 50 -6.17 5.16 -28.35
CA LEU A 50 -4.99 4.95 -27.52
C LEU A 50 -3.69 5.21 -28.30
N SER A 51 -2.76 5.91 -27.65
CA SER A 51 -1.36 6.05 -28.14
C SER A 51 -0.44 4.93 -27.67
N TYR A 52 -0.95 4.02 -26.84
CA TYR A 52 -0.20 2.91 -26.28
C TYR A 52 -1.14 1.77 -25.88
N PHE A 53 -0.65 0.53 -25.95
CA PHE A 53 -1.45 -0.65 -25.69
C PHE A 53 -0.57 -1.75 -25.11
N ALA A 54 -0.96 -2.31 -23.97
CA ALA A 54 -0.24 -3.45 -23.41
C ALA A 54 -0.74 -4.72 -24.09
N ILE A 55 0.17 -5.55 -24.57
CA ILE A 55 -0.14 -6.76 -25.33
C ILE A 55 0.79 -7.89 -24.93
N SER A 56 0.29 -9.12 -24.94
CA SER A 56 1.06 -10.33 -24.71
C SER A 56 0.82 -11.39 -25.78
N THR A 57 1.80 -12.27 -25.92
CA THR A 57 1.73 -13.51 -26.69
C THR A 57 2.57 -14.57 -25.97
N ILE A 58 2.72 -15.75 -26.58
CA ILE A 58 3.50 -16.87 -26.05
C ILE A 58 4.68 -17.17 -26.97
N ASP A 59 5.80 -17.56 -26.40
CA ASP A 59 6.94 -18.09 -27.17
C ASP A 59 6.74 -19.56 -27.53
N ILE A 60 7.74 -20.15 -28.20
CA ILE A 60 7.71 -21.55 -28.64
C ILE A 60 7.71 -22.56 -27.48
N ASP A 61 8.21 -22.15 -26.32
CA ASP A 61 8.20 -22.95 -25.09
C ASP A 61 6.89 -22.77 -24.31
N GLY A 62 5.97 -21.95 -24.83
CA GLY A 62 4.70 -21.64 -24.21
C GLY A 62 4.79 -20.63 -23.07
N ARG A 63 5.92 -19.91 -22.93
CA ARG A 63 6.08 -18.89 -21.90
C ARG A 63 5.40 -17.60 -22.34
N PRO A 64 4.54 -16.98 -21.50
CA PRO A 64 3.92 -15.71 -21.84
C PRO A 64 4.93 -14.56 -21.74
N TRP A 65 4.90 -13.68 -22.73
CA TRP A 65 5.68 -12.43 -22.76
C TRP A 65 4.76 -11.25 -23.02
N ALA A 66 4.86 -10.22 -22.18
CA ALA A 66 4.10 -8.97 -22.30
C ALA A 66 5.00 -7.81 -22.70
N THR A 67 4.44 -6.85 -23.43
CA THR A 67 5.07 -5.58 -23.80
C THR A 67 4.05 -4.45 -23.83
N ILE A 68 4.53 -3.22 -24.05
CA ILE A 68 3.69 -2.05 -24.33
C ILE A 68 4.10 -1.52 -25.70
N ILE A 69 3.19 -1.59 -26.66
CA ILE A 69 3.37 -0.95 -27.95
C ILE A 69 2.95 0.52 -27.86
N VAL A 70 3.66 1.39 -28.57
CA VAL A 70 3.44 2.83 -28.58
C VAL A 70 3.36 3.32 -30.02
N GLY A 71 2.41 4.21 -30.32
CA GLY A 71 2.23 4.77 -31.65
C GLY A 71 1.26 5.95 -31.65
N SER A 72 0.97 6.49 -32.83
CA SER A 72 -0.06 7.53 -32.97
C SER A 72 -1.45 6.93 -32.75
N PRO A 73 -2.39 7.60 -32.06
CA PRO A 73 -3.78 7.16 -31.94
C PRO A 73 -4.40 6.72 -33.28
N THR A 74 -4.12 7.47 -34.35
CA THR A 74 -4.72 7.22 -35.66
C THR A 74 -4.13 6.03 -36.41
N THR A 75 -2.99 5.49 -35.98
CA THR A 75 -2.27 4.44 -36.72
C THR A 75 -1.94 3.20 -35.87
N LEU A 76 -1.85 3.32 -34.55
CA LEU A 76 -1.43 2.23 -33.67
C LEU A 76 -2.44 1.08 -33.68
N ILE A 77 -3.72 1.39 -33.44
CA ILE A 77 -4.82 0.42 -33.44
C ILE A 77 -5.92 0.94 -34.38
N ARG A 78 -6.38 0.07 -35.29
CA ARG A 78 -7.55 0.31 -36.12
C ARG A 78 -8.55 -0.81 -35.93
N ALA A 79 -9.79 -0.48 -35.62
CA ALA A 79 -10.88 -1.45 -35.64
C ALA A 79 -11.37 -1.63 -37.09
N ILE A 80 -11.24 -2.84 -37.61
CA ILE A 80 -11.65 -3.20 -38.97
C ILE A 80 -13.09 -3.72 -38.97
N SER A 81 -13.46 -4.44 -37.92
CA SER A 81 -14.83 -4.91 -37.66
C SER A 81 -15.03 -5.11 -36.15
N GLU A 82 -16.22 -5.56 -35.74
CA GLU A 82 -16.55 -5.94 -34.36
C GLU A 82 -15.72 -7.13 -33.85
N MET A 83 -14.97 -7.82 -34.72
CA MET A 83 -14.16 -8.99 -34.37
C MET A 83 -12.69 -8.84 -34.78
N GLU A 84 -12.28 -7.70 -35.36
CA GLU A 84 -10.93 -7.55 -35.91
C GLU A 84 -10.29 -6.21 -35.58
N LEU A 85 -9.09 -6.28 -35.00
CA LEU A 85 -8.19 -5.16 -34.74
C LEU A 85 -6.92 -5.30 -35.57
N ASN A 86 -6.52 -4.22 -36.24
CA ASN A 86 -5.20 -4.11 -36.87
C ASN A 86 -4.27 -3.28 -35.99
N ILE A 87 -3.08 -3.81 -35.73
CA ILE A 87 -2.01 -3.14 -34.99
C ILE A 87 -0.84 -2.83 -35.90
N SER A 88 -0.27 -1.63 -35.76
CA SER A 88 0.97 -1.22 -36.42
C SER A 88 1.89 -0.50 -35.43
N ALA A 89 3.05 -1.10 -35.11
CA ALA A 89 3.96 -0.58 -34.10
C ALA A 89 5.43 -0.89 -34.40
N VAL A 90 6.33 0.00 -33.96
CA VAL A 90 7.78 -0.24 -33.94
C VAL A 90 8.17 -0.63 -32.52
N LEU A 91 8.77 -1.81 -32.36
CA LEU A 91 9.29 -2.31 -31.09
C LEU A 91 10.83 -2.40 -31.14
N PRO A 92 11.51 -2.38 -29.98
CA PRO A 92 12.91 -2.78 -29.93
C PRO A 92 13.12 -4.16 -30.54
N LYS A 93 14.19 -4.34 -31.33
CA LYS A 93 14.51 -5.63 -31.98
C LYS A 93 14.66 -6.80 -30.99
N ASP A 94 15.10 -6.48 -29.77
CA ASP A 94 15.38 -7.46 -28.70
C ASP A 94 14.15 -7.67 -27.79
N ASP A 95 13.00 -7.06 -28.09
CA ASP A 95 11.76 -7.24 -27.35
C ASP A 95 11.31 -8.73 -27.43
N PRO A 96 11.02 -9.37 -26.29
CA PRO A 96 10.66 -10.78 -26.26
C PRO A 96 9.27 -11.07 -26.85
N PHE A 97 8.33 -10.13 -26.78
CA PHE A 97 7.05 -10.26 -27.48
C PHE A 97 7.28 -10.26 -28.99
N LEU A 98 8.07 -9.32 -29.52
CA LEU A 98 8.40 -9.28 -30.96
C LEU A 98 9.11 -10.57 -31.41
N SER A 99 10.08 -11.03 -30.62
CA SER A 99 10.79 -12.29 -30.87
C SER A 99 9.83 -13.48 -30.93
N SER A 100 8.85 -13.53 -30.02
CA SER A 100 7.83 -14.58 -29.97
C SER A 100 6.92 -14.56 -31.20
N ILE A 101 6.48 -13.37 -31.65
CA ILE A 101 5.67 -13.20 -32.86
C ILE A 101 6.39 -13.74 -34.10
N ILE A 102 7.69 -13.42 -34.26
CA ILE A 102 8.51 -13.87 -35.39
C ILE A 102 8.67 -15.39 -35.38
N ASN A 103 9.06 -15.94 -34.23
CA ASN A 103 9.39 -17.36 -34.11
C ASN A 103 8.16 -18.29 -34.19
N THR A 104 6.96 -17.77 -33.90
CA THR A 104 5.70 -18.51 -33.97
C THR A 104 4.91 -18.27 -35.27
N VAL A 105 5.49 -17.59 -36.27
CA VAL A 105 4.77 -17.23 -37.51
C VAL A 105 4.15 -18.44 -38.24
N ASN A 106 4.80 -19.59 -38.16
CA ASN A 106 4.34 -20.85 -38.76
C ASN A 106 3.51 -21.71 -37.79
N SER A 107 3.26 -21.26 -36.57
CA SER A 107 2.40 -21.97 -35.62
C SER A 107 0.95 -21.85 -36.07
N PRO A 108 0.18 -22.96 -36.12
CA PRO A 108 -1.25 -22.91 -36.39
C PRO A 108 -2.05 -22.25 -35.26
N TYR A 109 -1.48 -22.15 -34.06
CA TYR A 109 -2.12 -21.57 -32.88
C TYR A 109 -1.29 -20.41 -32.36
N ARG A 110 -1.82 -19.20 -32.50
CA ARG A 110 -1.15 -17.95 -32.14
C ARG A 110 -2.13 -17.08 -31.39
N SER A 111 -2.09 -17.11 -30.07
CA SER A 111 -2.99 -16.30 -29.24
C SER A 111 -2.36 -14.96 -28.86
N PHE A 112 -3.21 -13.96 -28.67
CA PHE A 112 -2.82 -12.69 -28.05
C PHE A 112 -3.79 -12.34 -26.93
N ALA A 113 -3.30 -11.54 -25.99
CA ALA A 113 -4.14 -10.82 -25.05
C ALA A 113 -3.69 -9.37 -25.01
N GLY A 114 -4.65 -8.45 -24.96
CA GLY A 114 -4.43 -7.03 -24.97
C GLY A 114 -5.21 -6.32 -23.89
N ILE A 115 -4.64 -5.23 -23.36
CA ILE A 115 -5.34 -4.36 -22.43
C ILE A 115 -5.02 -2.91 -22.72
N GLY A 116 -6.06 -2.18 -23.11
CA GLY A 116 -6.00 -0.74 -23.25
C GLY A 116 -6.24 -0.11 -21.89
N VAL A 117 -5.33 0.75 -21.45
CA VAL A 117 -5.46 1.55 -20.23
C VAL A 117 -5.32 3.01 -20.65
N ASP A 118 -6.30 3.85 -20.35
CA ASP A 118 -6.15 5.29 -20.47
C ASP A 118 -5.71 5.85 -19.12
N PHE A 119 -4.42 6.17 -19.01
CA PHE A 119 -3.83 6.70 -17.78
C PHE A 119 -4.30 8.13 -17.47
N SER A 120 -5.05 8.81 -18.33
CA SER A 120 -5.59 10.15 -18.02
C SER A 120 -6.87 10.08 -17.18
N ASN A 121 -7.65 9.01 -17.31
CA ASN A 121 -8.99 8.88 -16.71
C ASN A 121 -9.27 7.53 -16.02
N ARG A 122 -8.29 6.62 -15.97
CA ARG A 122 -8.39 5.28 -15.38
C ARG A 122 -9.36 4.33 -16.10
N ARG A 123 -9.74 4.61 -17.34
CA ARG A 123 -10.53 3.68 -18.15
C ARG A 123 -9.66 2.50 -18.61
N ARG A 124 -10.22 1.30 -18.58
CA ARG A 124 -9.51 0.08 -19.00
C ARG A 124 -10.44 -0.95 -19.61
N ASN A 125 -10.09 -1.43 -20.79
CA ASN A 125 -10.77 -2.53 -21.47
C ASN A 125 -9.75 -3.60 -21.87
N LYS A 126 -10.10 -4.88 -21.67
CA LYS A 126 -9.31 -6.04 -22.09
C LYS A 126 -9.94 -6.62 -23.36
N VAL A 127 -9.07 -7.13 -24.23
CA VAL A 127 -9.41 -7.88 -25.43
C VAL A 127 -8.49 -9.09 -25.55
N ALA A 128 -8.98 -10.24 -26.00
CA ALA A 128 -8.15 -11.41 -26.31
C ALA A 128 -8.66 -12.14 -27.55
N GLY A 129 -7.81 -13.03 -28.07
CA GLY A 129 -8.14 -13.90 -29.20
C GLY A 129 -6.90 -14.38 -29.95
N PHE A 130 -6.96 -14.38 -31.28
CA PHE A 130 -5.97 -15.00 -32.14
C PHE A 130 -5.29 -14.01 -33.09
N ILE A 131 -4.03 -14.24 -33.38
CA ILE A 131 -3.25 -13.48 -34.36
C ILE A 131 -3.47 -14.14 -35.72
N ALA A 132 -4.29 -13.52 -36.57
CA ALA A 132 -4.59 -14.04 -37.90
C ALA A 132 -3.39 -13.92 -38.85
N THR A 133 -2.75 -12.75 -38.85
CA THR A 133 -1.53 -12.50 -39.64
C THR A 133 -0.58 -11.60 -38.89
N SER A 134 0.72 -11.75 -39.17
CA SER A 134 1.75 -10.85 -38.69
C SER A 134 2.89 -10.76 -39.69
N ASN A 135 3.38 -9.55 -39.95
CA ASN A 135 4.56 -9.35 -40.79
C ASN A 135 5.31 -8.08 -40.37
N ILE A 136 6.58 -8.01 -40.75
CA ILE A 136 7.42 -6.83 -40.51
C ILE A 136 7.70 -6.17 -41.86
N VAL A 137 7.40 -4.88 -41.96
CA VAL A 137 7.65 -4.06 -43.15
C VAL A 137 8.30 -2.76 -42.69
N ASN A 138 9.51 -2.47 -43.18
CA ASN A 138 10.29 -1.29 -42.78
C ASN A 138 10.38 -1.12 -41.26
N ASP A 139 10.83 -2.17 -40.56
CA ASP A 139 10.95 -2.25 -39.08
C ASP A 139 9.65 -2.06 -38.29
N THR A 140 8.51 -2.03 -38.98
CA THR A 140 7.18 -1.90 -38.37
C THR A 140 6.50 -3.26 -38.35
N LEU A 141 6.15 -3.73 -37.15
CA LEU A 141 5.31 -4.89 -36.95
C LEU A 141 3.87 -4.53 -37.30
N ASN A 142 3.28 -5.27 -38.23
CA ASN A 142 1.86 -5.19 -38.56
C ASN A 142 1.20 -6.52 -38.19
N MET A 143 0.06 -6.46 -37.51
CA MET A 143 -0.71 -7.63 -37.10
C MET A 143 -2.19 -7.42 -37.32
N SER A 144 -2.89 -8.46 -37.79
CA SER A 144 -4.35 -8.57 -37.73
C SER A 144 -4.73 -9.53 -36.60
N LEU A 145 -5.59 -9.05 -35.71
CA LEU A 145 -5.99 -9.69 -34.47
C LEU A 145 -7.49 -9.97 -34.51
N LEU A 146 -7.87 -11.24 -34.46
CA LEU A 146 -9.25 -11.68 -34.34
C LEU A 146 -9.62 -11.79 -32.86
N THR A 147 -10.64 -11.04 -32.44
CA THR A 147 -11.06 -10.95 -31.04
C THR A 147 -12.19 -11.91 -30.76
N ASN A 148 -12.15 -12.59 -29.62
CA ASN A 148 -13.24 -13.43 -29.12
C ASN A 148 -13.52 -13.25 -27.62
N GLU A 149 -12.76 -12.39 -26.93
CA GLU A 149 -13.08 -12.00 -25.56
C GLU A 149 -12.90 -10.49 -25.41
N ASN A 150 -13.98 -9.80 -25.03
CA ASN A 150 -14.01 -8.36 -24.83
C ASN A 150 -14.64 -8.05 -23.48
N VAL A 151 -13.93 -7.31 -22.63
CA VAL A 151 -14.41 -6.99 -21.28
C VAL A 151 -13.99 -5.60 -20.80
N GLY A 152 -14.97 -4.85 -20.33
CA GLY A 152 -14.76 -3.58 -19.62
C GLY A 152 -14.39 -3.85 -18.16
N ASN A 153 -13.36 -3.18 -17.66
CA ASN A 153 -12.86 -3.40 -16.31
C ASN A 153 -12.95 -2.13 -15.44
N CYS A 154 -12.97 -2.32 -14.12
CA CYS A 154 -13.09 -1.23 -13.18
C CYS A 154 -11.82 -0.37 -13.10
N PRO A 155 -11.93 0.92 -12.71
CA PRO A 155 -10.80 1.87 -12.69
C PRO A 155 -9.87 1.72 -11.47
N LYS A 156 -10.05 0.66 -10.67
CA LYS A 156 -9.27 0.49 -9.43
C LYS A 156 -7.79 0.36 -9.73
N TYR A 157 -6.98 0.90 -8.82
CA TYR A 157 -5.53 0.75 -8.79
C TYR A 157 -4.76 1.37 -9.97
N ILE A 158 -5.45 2.07 -10.88
CA ILE A 158 -4.80 2.78 -12.00
C ILE A 158 -4.36 4.16 -11.51
N THR A 159 -3.05 4.41 -11.58
CA THR A 159 -2.43 5.72 -11.34
C THR A 159 -2.66 6.62 -12.54
N ILE A 160 -3.16 7.83 -12.29
CA ILE A 160 -3.31 8.83 -13.36
C ILE A 160 -1.93 9.39 -13.71
N ARG A 161 -1.66 9.47 -15.02
CA ARG A 161 -0.42 10.00 -15.60
C ARG A 161 -0.72 10.85 -16.81
N LYS A 162 0.03 11.94 -16.95
CA LYS A 162 0.16 12.64 -18.22
C LYS A 162 1.41 12.11 -18.92
N LEU A 163 1.21 11.44 -20.05
CA LEU A 163 2.25 10.81 -20.85
C LEU A 163 2.32 11.47 -22.22
N GLU A 164 3.54 11.74 -22.67
CA GLU A 164 3.81 12.25 -24.02
C GLU A 164 4.72 11.28 -24.77
N TYR A 165 4.55 11.22 -26.09
CA TYR A 165 5.45 10.45 -26.94
C TYR A 165 6.86 11.03 -26.88
N CYS A 166 7.85 10.17 -26.68
CA CYS A 166 9.27 10.53 -26.70
C CYS A 166 10.00 9.47 -27.49
N LYS A 167 10.54 9.81 -28.67
CA LYS A 167 11.33 8.87 -29.46
C LYS A 167 12.66 8.61 -28.73
N ARG A 168 12.92 7.34 -28.45
CA ARG A 168 14.13 6.87 -27.77
C ARG A 168 14.95 5.93 -28.65
N ASN A 169 16.18 5.64 -28.21
CA ASN A 169 17.06 4.69 -28.88
C ASN A 169 17.27 3.46 -27.98
N PRO A 170 16.43 2.42 -28.11
CA PRO A 170 16.44 1.30 -27.17
C PRO A 170 17.76 0.53 -27.24
N GLN A 171 18.24 0.11 -26.07
CA GLN A 171 19.45 -0.71 -25.94
C GLN A 171 19.19 -1.87 -25.00
N ILE A 172 19.56 -3.08 -25.43
CA ILE A 172 19.54 -4.24 -24.56
C ILE A 172 20.60 -4.10 -23.47
N ALA A 173 20.18 -4.09 -22.22
CA ALA A 173 21.07 -4.00 -21.06
C ALA A 173 21.30 -5.37 -20.42
N ALA A 174 20.32 -6.27 -20.50
CA ALA A 174 20.44 -7.65 -20.07
C ALA A 174 19.48 -8.56 -20.85
N ASP A 175 19.94 -9.78 -21.15
CA ASP A 175 19.13 -10.85 -21.74
C ASP A 175 19.48 -12.18 -21.09
N TYR A 176 18.58 -12.63 -20.22
CA TYR A 176 18.66 -13.92 -19.54
C TYR A 176 17.42 -14.77 -19.86
N ARG A 177 16.89 -14.67 -21.09
CA ARG A 177 15.69 -15.43 -21.48
C ARG A 177 15.86 -16.94 -21.41
N ASN A 178 17.07 -17.44 -21.59
CA ASN A 178 17.36 -18.87 -21.70
C ASN A 178 18.43 -19.32 -20.71
N THR A 179 18.37 -18.82 -19.47
CA THR A 179 19.36 -19.10 -18.43
C THR A 179 18.69 -19.69 -17.19
N ASP A 180 19.28 -20.74 -16.62
CA ASP A 180 18.82 -21.29 -15.33
C ASP A 180 19.48 -20.55 -14.16
N ARG A 181 18.76 -20.40 -13.04
CA ARG A 181 19.21 -19.74 -11.81
C ARG A 181 19.71 -18.31 -12.03
N ILE A 182 18.74 -17.41 -12.17
CA ILE A 182 18.99 -16.00 -12.45
C ILE A 182 18.65 -15.14 -11.22
N SER A 183 19.42 -14.08 -11.01
CA SER A 183 19.10 -12.99 -10.08
C SER A 183 19.02 -11.65 -10.79
N PHE A 184 18.32 -10.70 -10.15
CA PHE A 184 18.29 -9.33 -10.60
C PHE A 184 19.52 -8.57 -10.11
N ASN A 185 20.10 -7.73 -10.96
CA ASN A 185 21.06 -6.73 -10.49
C ASN A 185 20.32 -5.59 -9.76
N GLN A 186 21.06 -4.69 -9.12
CA GLN A 186 20.47 -3.59 -8.34
C GLN A 186 19.59 -2.66 -9.20
N GLU A 187 19.99 -2.36 -10.44
CA GLU A 187 19.20 -1.50 -11.34
C GLU A 187 17.84 -2.14 -11.69
N CYS A 188 17.78 -3.45 -11.92
CA CYS A 188 16.52 -4.17 -12.11
C CYS A 188 15.65 -4.17 -10.85
N LEU A 189 16.25 -4.37 -9.67
CA LEU A 189 15.52 -4.28 -8.39
C LEU A 189 14.96 -2.88 -8.18
N ASP A 190 15.69 -1.83 -8.56
CA ASP A 190 15.23 -0.45 -8.46
C ASP A 190 14.02 -0.18 -9.39
N ILE A 191 14.02 -0.74 -10.61
CA ILE A 191 12.85 -0.68 -11.51
C ILE A 191 11.63 -1.34 -10.86
N ILE A 192 11.79 -2.53 -10.26
CA ILE A 192 10.70 -3.24 -9.59
C ILE A 192 10.20 -2.46 -8.38
N ASN A 193 11.10 -1.95 -7.55
CA ASN A 193 10.78 -1.18 -6.34
C ASN A 193 10.11 0.17 -6.65
N GLN A 194 10.39 0.77 -7.81
CA GLN A 194 9.76 2.01 -8.25
C GLN A 194 8.46 1.78 -9.03
N ALA A 195 8.14 0.54 -9.40
CA ALA A 195 6.96 0.24 -10.19
C ALA A 195 5.68 0.50 -9.39
N SER A 196 4.84 1.39 -9.92
CA SER A 196 3.45 1.60 -9.50
C SER A 196 2.44 0.98 -10.46
N THR A 197 2.92 0.37 -11.55
CA THR A 197 2.13 -0.31 -12.58
C THR A 197 2.95 -1.43 -13.21
N ILE A 198 2.33 -2.61 -13.36
CA ILE A 198 2.86 -3.74 -14.13
C ILE A 198 1.75 -4.32 -15.01
N PHE A 199 2.13 -5.07 -16.03
CA PHE A 199 1.20 -5.90 -16.79
C PHE A 199 1.57 -7.37 -16.63
N LEU A 200 0.63 -8.15 -16.08
CA LEU A 200 0.75 -9.58 -15.80
C LEU A 200 0.06 -10.37 -16.91
N ALA A 201 0.82 -11.17 -17.64
CA ALA A 201 0.33 -12.11 -18.64
C ALA A 201 0.34 -13.54 -18.08
N THR A 202 -0.72 -14.29 -18.36
CA THR A 202 -0.94 -15.66 -17.83
C THR A 202 -1.67 -16.47 -18.89
N ARG A 203 -1.44 -17.78 -18.96
CA ARG A 203 -2.08 -18.65 -19.97
C ARG A 203 -2.82 -19.80 -19.30
N HIS A 204 -3.90 -20.25 -19.93
CA HIS A 204 -4.52 -21.54 -19.72
C HIS A 204 -4.40 -22.37 -21.01
N THR A 205 -3.90 -23.61 -20.92
CA THR A 205 -3.86 -24.55 -22.04
C THR A 205 -4.95 -25.60 -21.85
N SER A 206 -5.94 -25.61 -22.74
CA SER A 206 -7.06 -26.54 -22.62
C SER A 206 -6.69 -27.93 -23.13
N THR A 207 -7.12 -28.96 -22.39
CA THR A 207 -6.94 -30.37 -22.80
C THR A 207 -7.99 -30.87 -23.79
N ILE A 208 -9.05 -30.07 -24.03
CA ILE A 208 -10.19 -30.44 -24.90
C ILE A 208 -9.91 -30.03 -26.34
N SER A 209 -9.43 -28.79 -26.56
CA SER A 209 -9.05 -28.28 -27.87
C SER A 209 -8.15 -27.06 -27.76
N ASP A 210 -7.27 -26.83 -28.73
CA ASP A 210 -6.42 -25.63 -28.73
C ASP A 210 -7.24 -24.33 -28.79
N ASN A 211 -8.42 -24.36 -29.41
CA ASN A 211 -9.36 -23.22 -29.50
C ASN A 211 -10.07 -22.89 -28.18
N THR A 212 -9.87 -23.69 -27.13
CA THR A 212 -10.37 -23.43 -25.77
C THR A 212 -9.24 -23.02 -24.82
N SER A 213 -8.00 -22.90 -25.31
CA SER A 213 -6.90 -22.27 -24.57
C SER A 213 -7.11 -20.76 -24.50
N ASP A 214 -6.71 -20.15 -23.38
CA ASP A 214 -6.84 -18.71 -23.13
C ASP A 214 -5.48 -18.07 -22.84
N LEU A 215 -5.30 -16.83 -23.32
CA LEU A 215 -4.22 -15.96 -22.92
C LEU A 215 -4.81 -14.72 -22.26
N GLY A 216 -4.30 -14.41 -21.08
CA GLY A 216 -4.66 -13.22 -20.33
C GLY A 216 -3.53 -12.20 -20.29
N ILE A 217 -3.90 -10.92 -20.23
CA ILE A 217 -3.06 -9.84 -19.73
C ILE A 217 -3.90 -8.96 -18.80
N ASN A 218 -3.33 -8.57 -17.66
CA ASN A 218 -4.00 -7.74 -16.67
C ASN A 218 -3.07 -6.63 -16.18
N HIS A 219 -3.61 -5.43 -16.02
CA HIS A 219 -2.93 -4.36 -15.33
C HIS A 219 -3.02 -4.57 -13.81
N ARG A 220 -1.88 -4.59 -13.12
CA ARG A 220 -1.79 -4.51 -11.66
C ARG A 220 -1.11 -3.20 -11.29
N GLY A 221 -1.68 -2.48 -10.33
CA GLY A 221 -1.15 -1.19 -9.89
C GLY A 221 -1.29 -1.01 -8.39
N GLY A 222 -0.59 -0.01 -7.86
CA GLY A 222 -0.50 0.26 -6.43
C GLY A 222 0.37 1.49 -6.18
N TYR A 223 0.74 1.71 -4.91
CA TYR A 223 1.86 2.61 -4.61
C TYR A 223 3.16 1.98 -5.12
N SER A 224 4.15 2.81 -5.46
CA SER A 224 5.48 2.32 -5.85
C SER A 224 6.04 1.37 -4.80
N GLY A 225 6.52 0.20 -5.24
CA GLY A 225 7.03 -0.86 -4.37
C GLY A 225 5.95 -1.82 -3.86
N PHE A 226 4.76 -1.86 -4.48
CA PHE A 226 3.77 -2.86 -4.13
C PHE A 226 4.14 -4.29 -4.55
N VAL A 227 5.05 -4.42 -5.53
CA VAL A 227 5.67 -5.69 -5.93
C VAL A 227 6.95 -5.87 -5.11
N ARG A 228 7.15 -7.05 -4.56
CA ARG A 228 8.33 -7.38 -3.75
C ARG A 228 9.15 -8.49 -4.39
N THR A 229 10.41 -8.58 -4.00
CA THR A 229 11.31 -9.65 -4.44
C THR A 229 12.04 -10.25 -3.25
N TYR A 230 12.29 -11.55 -3.31
CA TYR A 230 13.17 -12.22 -2.36
C TYR A 230 13.90 -13.38 -3.03
N GLU A 231 14.96 -13.85 -2.38
CA GLU A 231 15.70 -15.04 -2.80
C GLU A 231 15.51 -16.16 -1.77
N GLU A 232 15.32 -17.38 -2.27
CA GLU A 232 15.20 -18.58 -1.45
C GLU A 232 15.77 -19.77 -2.23
N ASN A 233 16.60 -20.59 -1.58
CA ASN A 233 17.22 -21.79 -2.17
C ASN A 233 17.97 -21.54 -3.51
N GLY A 234 18.51 -20.32 -3.68
CA GLY A 234 19.21 -19.90 -4.89
C GLY A 234 18.29 -19.61 -6.08
N TYR A 235 17.01 -19.32 -5.82
CA TYR A 235 16.05 -18.83 -6.80
C TYR A 235 15.54 -17.44 -6.41
N THR A 236 15.28 -16.62 -7.42
CA THR A 236 14.67 -15.30 -7.27
C THR A 236 13.16 -15.40 -7.45
N TYR A 237 12.41 -14.78 -6.53
CA TYR A 237 10.96 -14.74 -6.55
C TYR A 237 10.46 -13.30 -6.64
N ILE A 238 9.45 -13.10 -7.46
CA ILE A 238 8.62 -11.89 -7.47
C ILE A 238 7.31 -12.20 -6.74
N VAL A 239 6.87 -11.30 -5.88
CA VAL A 239 5.64 -11.43 -5.08
C VAL A 239 4.71 -10.27 -5.41
N ILE A 240 3.51 -10.60 -5.87
CA ILE A 240 2.46 -9.65 -6.24
C ILE A 240 1.25 -9.92 -5.32
N PRO A 241 0.91 -9.03 -4.37
CA PRO A 241 -0.29 -9.20 -3.57
C PRO A 241 -1.55 -9.06 -4.43
N ASP A 242 -2.55 -9.93 -4.22
CA ASP A 242 -3.84 -9.81 -4.91
C ASP A 242 -4.76 -8.88 -4.12
N TYR A 243 -5.20 -7.80 -4.77
CA TYR A 243 -6.11 -6.83 -4.18
C TYR A 243 -7.56 -7.12 -4.53
N SER A 244 -8.48 -6.60 -3.71
CA SER A 244 -9.93 -6.77 -3.90
C SER A 244 -10.41 -6.32 -5.30
N GLY A 245 -10.65 -7.29 -6.17
CA GLY A 245 -11.06 -7.10 -7.56
C GLY A 245 -12.56 -7.30 -7.80
N ASN A 246 -12.91 -7.70 -9.03
CA ASN A 246 -14.27 -8.05 -9.47
C ASN A 246 -14.63 -9.53 -9.25
N ARG A 247 -13.70 -10.33 -8.69
CA ARG A 247 -13.83 -11.77 -8.43
C ARG A 247 -13.93 -12.67 -9.68
N PHE A 248 -13.50 -12.18 -10.84
CA PHE A 248 -13.47 -13.01 -12.06
C PHE A 248 -12.34 -14.03 -11.99
N TYR A 249 -11.20 -13.62 -11.41
CA TYR A 249 -10.00 -14.44 -11.18
C TYR A 249 -9.33 -15.03 -12.43
N GLN A 250 -9.56 -14.48 -13.63
CA GLN A 250 -8.97 -15.01 -14.88
C GLN A 250 -7.46 -15.25 -14.80
N SER A 251 -6.67 -14.26 -14.38
CA SER A 251 -5.21 -14.44 -14.28
C SER A 251 -4.81 -15.48 -13.24
N LEU A 252 -5.53 -15.56 -12.11
CA LEU A 252 -5.23 -16.52 -11.06
C LEU A 252 -5.64 -17.94 -11.50
N GLY A 253 -6.78 -18.08 -12.18
CA GLY A 253 -7.24 -19.33 -12.76
C GLY A 253 -6.27 -19.90 -13.78
N ASN A 254 -5.77 -19.06 -14.70
CA ASN A 254 -4.72 -19.43 -15.64
C ASN A 254 -3.48 -19.99 -14.91
N ILE A 255 -3.06 -19.32 -13.82
CA ILE A 255 -1.93 -19.76 -12.98
C ILE A 255 -2.20 -21.10 -12.30
N GLU A 256 -3.42 -21.36 -11.81
CA GLU A 256 -3.76 -22.66 -11.21
C GLU A 256 -3.58 -23.81 -12.19
N THR A 257 -3.89 -23.58 -13.48
CA THR A 257 -3.83 -24.61 -14.51
C THR A 257 -2.44 -24.80 -15.12
N ASP A 258 -1.77 -23.73 -15.56
CA ASP A 258 -0.52 -23.84 -16.34
C ASP A 258 0.73 -23.45 -15.55
N ARG A 259 0.58 -22.73 -14.41
CA ARG A 259 1.69 -22.27 -13.57
C ARG A 259 2.76 -21.44 -14.30
N VAL A 260 2.37 -20.68 -15.33
CA VAL A 260 3.26 -19.76 -16.05
C VAL A 260 2.77 -18.32 -15.95
N ALA A 261 3.70 -17.38 -15.82
CA ALA A 261 3.40 -15.96 -15.86
C ALA A 261 4.51 -15.15 -16.50
N GLY A 262 4.11 -14.09 -17.20
CA GLY A 262 4.96 -13.06 -17.76
C GLY A 262 4.61 -11.73 -17.13
N VAL A 263 5.60 -10.89 -16.84
CA VAL A 263 5.37 -9.56 -16.26
C VAL A 263 6.22 -8.54 -17.01
N VAL A 264 5.65 -7.40 -17.34
CA VAL A 264 6.43 -6.24 -17.81
C VAL A 264 6.32 -5.07 -16.84
N PHE A 265 7.47 -4.52 -16.49
CA PHE A 265 7.66 -3.37 -15.60
C PHE A 265 8.07 -2.15 -16.46
N PRO A 266 7.12 -1.27 -16.83
CA PRO A 266 7.44 -0.03 -17.50
C PRO A 266 7.95 1.03 -16.52
N CYS A 267 9.10 1.65 -16.81
CA CYS A 267 9.53 2.86 -16.13
C CYS A 267 9.19 4.11 -16.97
N PHE A 268 8.14 4.84 -16.60
CA PHE A 268 7.71 6.03 -17.33
C PHE A 268 8.66 7.24 -17.22
N THR A 269 9.61 7.18 -16.26
CA THR A 269 10.62 8.22 -16.04
C THR A 269 11.83 8.00 -16.96
N SER A 270 12.50 6.85 -16.86
CA SER A 270 13.67 6.54 -17.70
C SER A 270 13.29 6.06 -19.10
N GLY A 271 12.10 5.49 -19.27
CA GLY A 271 11.72 4.77 -20.49
C GLY A 271 12.18 3.31 -20.50
N ASP A 272 12.75 2.80 -19.41
CA ASP A 272 13.22 1.41 -19.36
C ASP A 272 12.05 0.43 -19.31
N MET A 273 12.26 -0.74 -19.91
CA MET A 273 11.31 -1.86 -19.91
C MET A 273 12.01 -3.12 -19.40
N LEU A 274 11.54 -3.65 -18.27
CA LEU A 274 11.97 -4.95 -17.74
C LEU A 274 10.87 -5.98 -18.00
N HIS A 275 11.15 -6.94 -18.87
CA HIS A 275 10.28 -8.05 -19.23
C HIS A 275 10.73 -9.29 -18.48
N VAL A 276 9.81 -9.98 -17.83
CA VAL A 276 10.07 -11.14 -16.98
C VAL A 276 9.16 -12.28 -17.40
N THR A 277 9.66 -13.50 -17.32
CA THR A 277 8.85 -14.72 -17.36
C THR A 277 9.25 -15.67 -16.24
N GLY A 278 8.33 -16.52 -15.80
CA GLY A 278 8.54 -17.35 -14.63
C GLY A 278 7.48 -18.41 -14.43
N ILE A 279 7.78 -19.31 -13.48
CA ILE A 279 6.82 -20.27 -12.95
C ILE A 279 6.03 -19.59 -11.85
N ALA A 280 4.71 -19.57 -11.97
CA ALA A 280 3.81 -18.85 -11.08
C ALA A 280 2.96 -19.81 -10.24
N GLU A 281 2.63 -19.37 -9.04
CA GLU A 281 1.70 -20.04 -8.14
C GLU A 281 0.94 -18.99 -7.33
N ASN A 282 -0.31 -19.29 -7.00
CA ASN A 282 -1.07 -18.50 -6.04
C ASN A 282 -0.89 -19.12 -4.65
N ILE A 283 -0.49 -18.30 -3.69
CA ILE A 283 -0.35 -18.69 -2.29
C ILE A 283 -1.54 -18.11 -1.51
N TYR A 284 -2.13 -18.91 -0.64
CA TYR A 284 -3.38 -18.61 0.03
C TYR A 284 -3.23 -18.58 1.56
N ASP A 285 -4.06 -17.74 2.19
CA ASP A 285 -4.34 -17.73 3.62
C ASP A 285 -3.06 -17.76 4.48
N ASP A 286 -2.91 -18.72 5.39
CA ASP A 286 -1.78 -18.80 6.32
C ASP A 286 -0.42 -18.82 5.60
N GLU A 287 -0.30 -19.54 4.47
CA GLU A 287 0.94 -19.58 3.69
C GLU A 287 1.26 -18.21 3.07
N ALA A 288 0.23 -17.47 2.64
CA ALA A 288 0.39 -16.13 2.09
C ALA A 288 0.80 -15.14 3.18
N GLU A 289 0.21 -15.27 4.37
CA GLU A 289 0.55 -14.45 5.52
C GLU A 289 1.97 -14.73 6.05
N CYS A 290 2.45 -15.98 5.95
CA CYS A 290 3.84 -16.31 6.27
C CYS A 290 4.83 -15.59 5.35
N ILE A 291 4.51 -15.40 4.07
CA ILE A 291 5.38 -14.72 3.11
C ILE A 291 5.24 -13.19 3.24
N MET A 292 4.00 -12.71 3.25
CA MET A 292 3.65 -11.30 3.28
C MET A 292 2.53 -11.09 4.32
N PRO A 293 2.88 -10.71 5.56
CA PRO A 293 1.90 -10.59 6.63
C PRO A 293 0.71 -9.72 6.25
N ARG A 294 -0.51 -10.17 6.61
CA ARG A 294 -1.81 -9.53 6.34
C ARG A 294 -2.27 -9.59 4.87
N ILE A 295 -1.63 -10.43 4.06
CA ILE A 295 -2.09 -10.76 2.71
C ILE A 295 -2.54 -12.21 2.72
N THR A 296 -3.82 -12.44 2.42
CA THR A 296 -4.43 -13.78 2.38
C THR A 296 -4.42 -14.40 0.97
N LEU A 297 -3.91 -13.65 -0.02
CA LEU A 297 -3.76 -14.13 -1.39
C LEU A 297 -2.68 -13.32 -2.10
N LEU A 298 -1.65 -14.01 -2.58
CA LEU A 298 -0.60 -13.43 -3.41
C LEU A 298 -0.23 -14.36 -4.56
N THR A 299 0.27 -13.79 -5.64
CA THR A 299 0.91 -14.54 -6.71
C THR A 299 2.42 -14.47 -6.50
N ARG A 300 3.05 -15.64 -6.39
CA ARG A 300 4.51 -15.79 -6.35
C ARG A 300 5.00 -16.28 -7.70
N ILE A 301 6.02 -15.64 -8.26
CA ILE A 301 6.62 -15.99 -9.55
C ILE A 301 8.10 -16.30 -9.35
N LYS A 302 8.47 -17.57 -9.51
CA LYS A 302 9.87 -17.99 -9.59
C LYS A 302 10.43 -17.59 -10.95
N LEU A 303 11.45 -16.72 -10.93
CA LEU A 303 12.09 -16.20 -12.14
C LEU A 303 12.71 -17.34 -12.97
N THR A 304 12.35 -17.42 -14.26
CA THR A 304 12.98 -18.33 -15.23
C THR A 304 13.59 -17.61 -16.43
N GLY A 305 13.32 -16.32 -16.60
CA GLY A 305 14.02 -15.49 -17.58
C GLY A 305 13.61 -14.03 -17.51
N TYR A 306 14.50 -13.13 -17.94
CA TYR A 306 14.15 -11.73 -18.13
C TYR A 306 14.94 -11.09 -19.28
N VAL A 307 14.38 -10.01 -19.83
CA VAL A 307 15.05 -9.07 -20.74
C VAL A 307 14.88 -7.68 -20.17
N TRP A 308 15.97 -6.93 -20.12
CA TRP A 308 15.93 -5.52 -19.77
C TRP A 308 16.39 -4.67 -20.94
N ILE A 309 15.51 -3.79 -21.40
CA ILE A 309 15.74 -2.86 -22.50
C ILE A 309 15.74 -1.45 -21.93
N LYS A 310 16.91 -0.82 -21.91
CA LYS A 310 17.05 0.61 -21.57
C LYS A 310 16.37 1.43 -22.65
N GLU A 311 15.64 2.46 -22.22
CA GLU A 311 14.91 3.35 -23.12
C GLU A 311 13.95 2.66 -24.12
N GLY A 312 13.44 1.47 -23.76
CA GLY A 312 12.52 0.67 -24.60
C GLY A 312 11.12 1.26 -24.78
N LEU A 313 10.66 2.09 -23.85
CA LEU A 313 9.33 2.70 -23.84
C LEU A 313 9.38 4.13 -24.38
N ASN A 314 8.76 4.34 -25.54
CA ASN A 314 8.65 5.66 -26.19
C ASN A 314 7.61 6.60 -25.54
N LEU A 315 7.48 6.55 -24.22
CA LEU A 315 6.65 7.45 -23.41
C LEU A 315 7.51 8.19 -22.39
N LYS A 316 7.09 9.41 -22.07
CA LYS A 316 7.68 10.25 -21.03
C LYS A 316 6.60 10.74 -20.09
N LEU A 317 6.81 10.57 -18.80
CA LEU A 317 5.98 11.16 -17.75
C LEU A 317 6.17 12.68 -17.69
N ILE A 318 5.05 13.42 -17.69
CA ILE A 318 5.02 14.88 -17.61
C ILE A 318 4.20 15.32 -16.39
N GLY A 319 4.90 15.80 -15.35
CA GLY A 319 4.26 16.25 -14.12
C GLY A 319 4.05 15.12 -13.10
N PRO A 320 3.35 15.41 -11.98
CA PRO A 320 3.18 14.46 -10.88
C PRO A 320 2.19 13.36 -11.24
N GLU A 321 2.41 12.18 -10.70
CA GLU A 321 1.45 11.08 -10.73
C GLU A 321 0.32 11.32 -9.70
N GLN A 322 -0.88 10.83 -10.00
CA GLN A 322 -1.99 10.81 -9.06
C GLN A 322 -2.45 9.36 -8.82
N TYR A 323 -1.98 8.78 -7.72
CA TYR A 323 -2.34 7.43 -7.30
C TYR A 323 -3.84 7.20 -7.22
N SER A 324 -4.27 5.96 -7.45
CA SER A 324 -5.67 5.59 -7.29
C SER A 324 -6.09 5.80 -5.84
N PRO A 325 -7.28 6.38 -5.57
CA PRO A 325 -7.82 6.44 -4.22
C PRO A 325 -8.14 5.04 -3.68
N TYR A 326 -8.12 4.01 -4.52
CA TYR A 326 -8.27 2.61 -4.11
C TYR A 326 -6.95 1.92 -3.77
N ASN A 327 -5.78 2.55 -3.95
CA ASN A 327 -4.51 1.88 -3.65
C ASN A 327 -4.47 1.44 -2.18
N PRO A 328 -4.21 0.15 -1.89
CA PRO A 328 -3.99 -0.32 -0.53
C PRO A 328 -2.66 0.22 0.00
N PRO A 329 -2.47 0.25 1.33
CA PRO A 329 -1.16 0.50 1.91
C PRO A 329 -0.11 -0.48 1.39
N ILE A 330 1.14 -0.02 1.30
CA ILE A 330 2.27 -0.88 0.96
C ILE A 330 2.42 -1.98 2.02
N ARG A 331 2.48 -3.23 1.56
CA ARG A 331 2.82 -4.40 2.39
C ARG A 331 4.26 -4.84 2.13
N TYR A 332 4.86 -5.43 3.15
CA TYR A 332 6.25 -5.88 3.16
C TYR A 332 6.28 -7.38 3.40
N LEU A 333 7.29 -8.05 2.86
CA LEU A 333 7.55 -9.45 3.16
C LEU A 333 7.90 -9.61 4.64
N ALA A 334 7.63 -10.80 5.21
CA ALA A 334 7.99 -11.11 6.59
C ALA A 334 9.49 -10.87 6.86
N ILE A 335 10.35 -11.30 5.94
CA ILE A 335 11.80 -11.10 6.00
C ILE A 335 12.22 -9.61 5.98
N GLU A 336 11.43 -8.74 5.35
CA GLU A 336 11.70 -7.29 5.35
C GLU A 336 11.32 -6.69 6.70
N LEU A 337 10.18 -7.10 7.26
CA LEU A 337 9.74 -6.66 8.58
C LEU A 337 10.72 -7.09 9.68
N GLU A 338 11.23 -8.33 9.62
CA GLU A 338 12.25 -8.83 10.54
C GLU A 338 13.54 -8.00 10.48
N LYS A 339 14.02 -7.67 9.27
CA LYS A 339 15.18 -6.78 9.09
C LYS A 339 14.92 -5.36 9.62
N MET A 340 13.66 -4.91 9.64
CA MET A 340 13.24 -3.64 10.22
C MET A 340 12.96 -3.72 11.74
N GLY A 341 13.12 -4.88 12.37
CA GLY A 341 12.77 -5.10 13.79
C GLY A 341 11.27 -4.99 14.07
N LYS A 342 10.41 -5.19 13.06
CA LYS A 342 8.95 -5.14 13.19
C LYS A 342 8.38 -6.56 13.33
N PRO A 343 7.35 -6.76 14.17
CA PRO A 343 6.71 -8.07 14.32
C PRO A 343 6.05 -8.52 13.01
N SER A 344 6.32 -9.77 12.60
CA SER A 344 5.82 -10.39 11.36
C SER A 344 4.66 -11.38 11.58
N THR A 345 4.43 -11.86 12.81
CA THR A 345 3.49 -12.96 13.09
C THR A 345 2.09 -12.51 13.50
N VAL A 346 1.07 -13.32 13.15
CA VAL A 346 -0.28 -13.24 13.71
C VAL A 346 -0.22 -13.51 15.21
N SER A 347 -0.53 -12.49 16.02
CA SER A 347 -0.46 -12.63 17.48
C SER A 347 -1.69 -13.37 18.00
N THR A 348 -1.47 -14.40 18.82
CA THR A 348 -2.55 -15.06 19.57
C THR A 348 -2.95 -14.27 20.82
N ARG A 349 -2.09 -13.35 21.28
CA ARG A 349 -2.25 -12.55 22.49
C ARG A 349 -3.37 -11.52 22.32
N ASN A 350 -4.12 -11.30 23.40
CA ASN A 350 -5.26 -10.38 23.41
C ASN A 350 -4.98 -9.15 24.29
N ALA A 351 -5.75 -8.10 24.01
CA ALA A 351 -5.89 -6.89 24.81
C ALA A 351 -7.38 -6.64 25.08
N LYS A 352 -7.77 -6.72 26.34
CA LYS A 352 -9.13 -6.51 26.81
C LYS A 352 -9.30 -5.09 27.32
N LEU A 353 -10.30 -4.36 26.83
CA LEU A 353 -10.64 -3.04 27.34
C LEU A 353 -11.22 -3.16 28.75
N ILE A 354 -10.58 -2.56 29.75
CA ILE A 354 -10.98 -2.65 31.17
C ILE A 354 -11.44 -1.31 31.76
N GLU A 355 -11.07 -0.18 31.16
CA GLU A 355 -11.46 1.14 31.65
C GLU A 355 -11.55 2.16 30.51
N ILE A 356 -12.58 2.99 30.57
CA ILE A 356 -12.78 4.17 29.72
C ILE A 356 -12.94 5.38 30.61
N LYS A 357 -12.00 6.32 30.51
CA LYS A 357 -12.07 7.62 31.17
C LYS A 357 -12.30 8.73 30.14
N LYS A 358 -13.49 9.32 30.15
CA LYS A 358 -13.81 10.46 29.29
C LYS A 358 -13.05 11.70 29.76
N LEU A 359 -12.26 12.30 28.87
CA LEU A 359 -11.45 13.48 29.17
C LEU A 359 -12.10 14.74 28.61
N THR A 360 -12.61 14.67 27.38
CA THR A 360 -13.30 15.77 26.70
C THR A 360 -14.51 15.23 25.93
N LYS A 361 -15.24 16.08 25.19
CA LYS A 361 -16.33 15.62 24.32
C LYS A 361 -15.86 14.60 23.27
N LEU A 362 -14.63 14.76 22.77
CA LEU A 362 -14.07 13.95 21.68
C LEU A 362 -12.87 13.10 22.09
N ILE A 363 -12.38 13.18 23.33
CA ILE A 363 -11.15 12.49 23.74
C ILE A 363 -11.43 11.66 24.98
N SER A 364 -11.05 10.39 24.91
CA SER A 364 -11.17 9.43 26.01
C SER A 364 -9.86 8.67 26.16
N ARG A 365 -9.55 8.28 27.39
CA ARG A 365 -8.46 7.34 27.69
C ARG A 365 -9.04 5.94 27.84
N PHE A 366 -8.46 4.98 27.13
CA PHE A 366 -8.84 3.58 27.10
C PHE A 366 -7.72 2.76 27.70
N THR A 367 -7.98 2.07 28.82
CA THR A 367 -7.02 1.17 29.46
C THR A 367 -7.31 -0.26 29.04
N PHE A 368 -6.29 -0.93 28.51
CA PHE A 368 -6.33 -2.32 28.11
C PHE A 368 -5.50 -3.18 29.07
N GLU A 369 -6.06 -4.32 29.45
CA GLU A 369 -5.35 -5.42 30.09
C GLU A 369 -4.88 -6.41 29.03
N LEU A 370 -3.60 -6.76 29.07
CA LEU A 370 -2.92 -7.68 28.17
C LEU A 370 -2.83 -9.05 28.82
N ASP A 371 -2.86 -10.11 28.00
CA ASP A 371 -2.67 -11.49 28.47
C ASP A 371 -1.28 -11.72 29.10
N GLU A 372 -0.29 -10.92 28.70
CA GLU A 372 1.10 -11.02 29.15
C GLU A 372 1.67 -9.65 29.52
N LYS A 373 2.66 -9.65 30.42
CA LYS A 373 3.41 -8.44 30.75
C LYS A 373 4.35 -8.07 29.61
N VAL A 374 4.40 -6.78 29.30
CA VAL A 374 5.28 -6.23 28.27
C VAL A 374 6.16 -5.13 28.83
N SER A 375 7.38 -5.05 28.31
CA SER A 375 8.33 -3.98 28.61
C SER A 375 8.29 -2.93 27.52
N PHE A 376 8.17 -1.66 27.90
CA PHE A 376 8.24 -0.51 27.01
C PHE A 376 8.77 0.71 27.77
N LYS A 377 9.18 1.75 27.06
CA LYS A 377 9.54 3.04 27.65
C LYS A 377 8.38 4.03 27.54
N PRO A 378 8.24 4.97 28.50
CA PRO A 378 7.26 6.05 28.40
C PRO A 378 7.43 6.84 27.10
N GLY A 379 6.33 7.05 26.38
CA GLY A 379 6.32 7.67 25.04
C GLY A 379 6.33 6.68 23.87
N GLY A 380 6.47 5.38 24.14
CA GLY A 380 6.26 4.34 23.12
C GLY A 380 4.80 4.19 22.68
N TYR A 381 4.57 3.28 21.74
CA TYR A 381 3.27 2.96 21.16
C TYR A 381 2.91 1.48 21.33
N VAL A 382 1.61 1.19 21.17
CA VAL A 382 1.06 -0.17 21.05
C VAL A 382 0.45 -0.36 19.67
N ILE A 383 0.52 -1.59 19.16
CA ILE A 383 -0.17 -2.03 17.94
C ILE A 383 -1.28 -3.01 18.33
N LEU A 384 -2.52 -2.67 17.98
CA LEU A 384 -3.72 -3.46 18.25
C LEU A 384 -4.45 -3.80 16.95
N ASP A 385 -4.99 -5.01 16.85
CA ASP A 385 -5.73 -5.52 15.71
C ASP A 385 -7.19 -5.81 16.09
N PHE A 386 -8.10 -5.14 15.38
CA PHE A 386 -9.54 -5.18 15.58
C PHE A 386 -10.28 -5.91 14.45
N ALA A 387 -9.57 -6.52 13.50
CA ALA A 387 -10.17 -7.05 12.27
C ALA A 387 -11.28 -8.08 12.54
N HIS A 388 -11.12 -8.96 13.53
CA HIS A 388 -12.14 -9.96 13.89
C HIS A 388 -13.42 -9.38 14.49
N LEU A 389 -13.39 -8.12 14.93
CA LEU A 389 -14.57 -7.42 15.46
C LEU A 389 -15.39 -6.75 14.37
N ILE A 390 -14.81 -6.58 13.17
CA ILE A 390 -15.46 -5.89 12.05
C ILE A 390 -15.92 -6.93 11.03
N PRO A 391 -17.23 -7.18 10.89
CA PRO A 391 -17.73 -8.08 9.87
C PRO A 391 -17.44 -7.49 8.49
N GLN A 392 -16.57 -8.15 7.73
CA GLN A 392 -16.25 -7.72 6.37
C GLN A 392 -17.29 -8.30 5.39
N THR A 393 -18.08 -7.41 4.79
CA THR A 393 -18.85 -7.75 3.60
C THR A 393 -18.09 -7.32 2.36
N TYR A 394 -18.03 -8.19 1.35
CA TYR A 394 -17.40 -7.82 0.10
C TYR A 394 -18.18 -6.69 -0.56
N GLN A 395 -17.45 -5.64 -0.92
CA GLN A 395 -17.95 -4.56 -1.72
C GLN A 395 -16.98 -4.34 -2.89
N HIS A 396 -17.51 -4.45 -4.11
CA HIS A 396 -16.67 -4.24 -5.29
C HIS A 396 -16.14 -2.80 -5.36
N MET A 397 -16.98 -1.78 -5.14
CA MET A 397 -16.57 -0.35 -5.18
C MET A 397 -17.22 0.43 -4.04
N ASN A 398 -16.47 1.35 -3.42
CA ASN A 398 -17.00 2.34 -2.50
C ASN A 398 -16.51 3.73 -2.92
N ASN A 399 -17.26 4.45 -3.75
CA ASN A 399 -16.82 5.75 -4.28
C ASN A 399 -16.79 6.85 -3.20
N ASN A 400 -17.58 6.70 -2.13
CA ASN A 400 -17.66 7.68 -1.04
C ASN A 400 -16.50 7.55 -0.04
N ASN A 401 -15.95 6.34 0.14
CA ASN A 401 -14.78 6.08 0.96
C ASN A 401 -13.92 4.94 0.38
N PRO A 402 -13.19 5.16 -0.72
CA PRO A 402 -12.42 4.12 -1.42
C PRO A 402 -11.43 3.35 -0.53
N GLN A 403 -10.78 4.04 0.40
CA GLN A 403 -9.80 3.46 1.31
C GLN A 403 -10.41 2.50 2.34
N SER A 404 -11.72 2.56 2.59
CA SER A 404 -12.37 1.63 3.52
C SER A 404 -12.32 0.18 3.06
N LEU A 405 -12.13 -0.07 1.75
CA LEU A 405 -12.01 -1.42 1.19
C LEU A 405 -10.66 -2.07 1.54
N ASN A 406 -9.69 -1.28 2.01
CA ASN A 406 -8.32 -1.72 2.31
C ASN A 406 -7.94 -1.48 3.78
N ASP A 407 -8.89 -1.08 4.63
CA ASP A 407 -8.63 -0.87 6.06
C ASP A 407 -8.37 -2.23 6.72
N ASP A 408 -7.17 -2.44 7.24
CA ASP A 408 -6.80 -3.66 7.95
C ASP A 408 -7.30 -3.67 9.40
N TYR A 409 -7.93 -2.58 9.84
CA TYR A 409 -8.43 -2.39 11.21
C TYR A 409 -7.35 -2.49 12.29
N ILE A 410 -6.07 -2.44 11.89
CA ILE A 410 -4.95 -2.39 12.81
C ILE A 410 -4.66 -0.93 13.12
N ARG A 411 -4.44 -0.62 14.39
CA ARG A 411 -4.16 0.73 14.85
C ARG A 411 -2.92 0.74 15.72
N THR A 412 -2.07 1.72 15.45
CA THR A 412 -0.94 2.06 16.30
C THR A 412 -1.29 3.32 17.06
N TRP A 413 -1.24 3.27 18.39
CA TRP A 413 -1.47 4.43 19.25
C TRP A 413 -0.36 4.57 20.27
N THR A 414 -0.02 5.81 20.61
CA THR A 414 0.88 6.08 21.73
C THR A 414 0.29 5.54 23.02
N ILE A 415 1.12 4.86 23.80
CA ILE A 415 0.79 4.49 25.16
C ILE A 415 0.93 5.76 26.00
N SER A 416 -0.20 6.28 26.47
CA SER A 416 -0.32 7.50 27.27
C SER A 416 -0.14 7.29 28.78
N SER A 417 0.09 6.05 29.21
CA SER A 417 0.42 5.68 30.59
C SER A 417 1.91 5.35 30.73
N SER A 418 2.51 5.61 31.90
CA SER A 418 3.84 5.11 32.24
C SER A 418 3.80 3.66 32.72
N PRO A 419 4.75 2.79 32.33
CA PRO A 419 4.99 1.54 33.03
C PRO A 419 5.38 1.81 34.51
N PRO A 420 5.21 0.84 35.42
CA PRO A 420 5.69 0.94 36.79
C PRO A 420 7.19 1.21 36.82
N PHE A 421 7.65 2.05 37.75
CA PHE A 421 9.06 2.37 37.92
C PHE A 421 9.56 1.86 39.25
N ASN A 422 10.64 1.07 39.22
CA ASN A 422 11.27 0.52 40.41
C ASN A 422 12.43 1.42 40.85
N LEU A 423 12.22 2.13 41.97
CA LEU A 423 13.20 3.06 42.53
C LEU A 423 14.49 2.38 43.00
N ASN A 424 14.44 1.09 43.36
CA ASN A 424 15.62 0.38 43.87
C ASN A 424 16.57 -0.04 42.75
N THR A 425 16.02 -0.41 41.60
CA THR A 425 16.78 -0.87 40.43
C THR A 425 16.96 0.23 39.38
N ASN A 426 16.25 1.35 39.50
CA ASN A 426 16.22 2.43 38.50
C ASN A 426 15.76 1.92 37.12
N THR A 427 14.73 1.07 37.10
CA THR A 427 14.21 0.42 35.89
C THR A 427 12.69 0.55 35.76
N PHE A 428 12.19 0.52 34.52
CA PHE A 428 10.78 0.34 34.24
C PHE A 428 10.45 -1.15 34.22
N ASP A 429 9.51 -1.57 35.07
CA ASP A 429 9.09 -2.96 35.17
C ASP A 429 8.05 -3.29 34.10
N ALA A 430 8.03 -4.55 33.65
CA ALA A 430 7.03 -5.04 32.71
C ALA A 430 5.62 -4.97 33.32
N THR A 431 4.63 -4.58 32.52
CA THR A 431 3.22 -4.43 32.94
C THR A 431 2.29 -5.08 31.94
N ASN A 432 1.14 -5.55 32.42
CA ASN A 432 0.06 -6.04 31.56
C ASN A 432 -1.05 -4.98 31.37
N GLN A 433 -0.87 -3.75 31.86
CA GLN A 433 -1.85 -2.67 31.66
C GLN A 433 -1.22 -1.51 30.89
N ILE A 434 -1.91 -1.07 29.85
CA ILE A 434 -1.54 0.08 29.01
C ILE A 434 -2.76 0.96 28.78
N SER A 435 -2.57 2.29 28.78
CA SER A 435 -3.65 3.23 28.46
C SER A 435 -3.34 4.02 27.20
N CYS A 436 -4.27 4.07 26.26
CA CYS A 436 -4.20 4.89 25.06
C CYS A 436 -5.21 6.04 25.16
N THR A 437 -4.78 7.28 24.95
CA THR A 437 -5.68 8.43 24.92
C THR A 437 -6.00 8.75 23.47
N ILE A 438 -7.25 8.55 23.07
CA ILE A 438 -7.67 8.48 21.67
C ILE A 438 -8.78 9.51 21.39
N LYS A 439 -8.60 10.27 20.32
CA LYS A 439 -9.61 11.20 19.80
C LYS A 439 -10.62 10.48 18.91
N HIS A 440 -11.91 10.77 19.09
CA HIS A 440 -12.98 10.29 18.24
C HIS A 440 -12.88 10.97 16.87
N LEU A 441 -12.75 10.14 15.83
CA LEU A 441 -12.85 10.55 14.45
C LEU A 441 -14.18 10.01 13.90
N PRO A 442 -15.17 10.87 13.57
CA PRO A 442 -16.50 10.41 13.16
C PRO A 442 -16.53 9.47 11.94
N LYS A 443 -15.54 9.57 11.05
CA LYS A 443 -15.38 8.67 9.89
C LYS A 443 -14.44 7.49 10.14
N GLY A 444 -13.81 7.43 11.31
CA GLY A 444 -12.89 6.36 11.69
C GLY A 444 -13.64 5.19 12.30
N THR A 445 -13.49 4.00 11.69
CA THR A 445 -14.15 2.76 12.13
C THR A 445 -13.80 2.42 13.57
N ILE A 446 -12.50 2.22 13.87
CA ILE A 446 -12.06 1.76 15.20
C ILE A 446 -12.17 2.84 16.26
N SER A 447 -11.87 4.10 15.94
CA SER A 447 -12.07 5.20 16.91
C SER A 447 -13.53 5.35 17.28
N SER A 448 -14.46 5.16 16.35
CA SER A 448 -15.89 5.21 16.64
C SER A 448 -16.35 3.98 17.42
N LEU A 449 -15.84 2.79 17.10
CA LEU A 449 -16.08 1.58 17.87
C LEU A 449 -15.69 1.78 19.34
N LEU A 450 -14.44 2.21 19.61
CA LEU A 450 -13.97 2.44 20.98
C LEU A 450 -14.81 3.49 21.73
N HIS A 451 -15.13 4.62 21.08
CA HIS A 451 -15.95 5.68 21.70
C HIS A 451 -17.43 5.31 21.86
N SER A 452 -17.89 4.22 21.24
CA SER A 452 -19.23 3.68 21.47
C SER A 452 -19.34 2.78 22.70
N GLN A 453 -18.20 2.34 23.27
CA GLN A 453 -18.15 1.43 24.42
C GLN A 453 -18.45 2.15 25.74
N SER A 454 -18.83 1.38 26.76
CA SER A 454 -19.04 1.88 28.13
C SER A 454 -18.40 0.99 29.20
N ASN A 455 -18.11 1.56 30.39
CA ASN A 455 -17.54 0.79 31.50
C ASN A 455 -18.48 -0.28 32.07
N ASP A 456 -19.80 -0.15 31.84
CA ASP A 456 -20.82 -1.04 32.38
C ASP A 456 -21.12 -2.24 31.46
N GLU A 457 -20.33 -2.44 30.39
CA GLU A 457 -20.55 -3.55 29.46
C GLU A 457 -20.28 -4.91 30.11
N LYS A 458 -21.27 -5.81 29.99
CA LYS A 458 -21.17 -7.20 30.50
C LYS A 458 -20.07 -8.01 29.82
N SER A 459 -19.74 -7.68 28.57
CA SER A 459 -18.69 -8.32 27.80
C SER A 459 -17.78 -7.26 27.20
N PRO A 460 -16.73 -6.83 27.92
CA PRO A 460 -15.85 -5.79 27.46
C PRO A 460 -15.17 -6.17 26.14
N LEU A 461 -14.96 -5.18 25.27
CA LEU A 461 -14.28 -5.36 23.99
C LEU A 461 -12.91 -6.03 24.17
N SER A 462 -12.63 -7.03 23.35
CA SER A 462 -11.33 -7.71 23.31
C SER A 462 -10.78 -7.71 21.88
N CYS A 463 -9.54 -7.27 21.74
CA CYS A 463 -8.83 -7.16 20.46
C CYS A 463 -7.50 -7.94 20.49
N LYS A 464 -6.85 -8.12 19.35
CA LYS A 464 -5.53 -8.78 19.28
C LYS A 464 -4.41 -7.79 19.58
N PHE A 465 -3.45 -8.20 20.39
CA PHE A 465 -2.28 -7.42 20.76
C PHE A 465 -1.08 -7.83 19.91
N LEU A 466 -0.59 -6.96 19.04
CA LEU A 466 0.51 -7.30 18.14
C LEU A 466 1.90 -6.97 18.72
N GLY A 467 1.99 -5.95 19.58
CA GLY A 467 3.25 -5.58 20.22
C GLY A 467 3.29 -4.14 20.70
N VAL A 468 4.41 -3.78 21.33
CA VAL A 468 4.77 -2.41 21.73
C VAL A 468 6.10 -2.02 21.08
N GLY A 469 6.36 -0.73 20.94
CA GLY A 469 7.62 -0.22 20.41
C GLY A 469 7.75 1.29 20.56
N GLY A 470 8.78 1.88 19.94
CA GLY A 470 8.99 3.32 19.90
C GLY A 470 10.16 3.80 20.75
N GLU A 471 10.88 4.77 20.21
CA GLU A 471 12.09 5.37 20.80
C GLU A 471 11.86 6.82 21.27
N PHE A 472 10.63 7.33 21.14
CA PHE A 472 10.30 8.71 21.51
C PHE A 472 10.12 8.83 23.02
N THR A 473 11.23 8.96 23.73
CA THR A 473 11.26 9.00 25.19
C THR A 473 12.30 9.98 25.72
N CYS A 474 12.03 10.55 26.89
CA CYS A 474 12.98 11.39 27.61
C CYS A 474 13.97 10.60 28.46
N PHE A 475 13.85 9.28 28.52
CA PHE A 475 14.73 8.43 29.33
C PHE A 475 15.81 7.76 28.47
N ASP A 476 17.07 8.06 28.76
CA ASP A 476 18.20 7.42 28.10
C ASP A 476 18.32 5.91 28.45
N ASN A 477 19.38 5.25 28.01
CA ASN A 477 19.60 3.83 28.28
C ASN A 477 19.85 3.50 29.76
N THR A 478 20.14 4.51 30.57
CA THR A 478 20.29 4.42 32.03
C THR A 478 19.04 4.89 32.79
N ASN A 479 17.94 5.15 32.06
CA ASN A 479 16.70 5.72 32.58
C ASN A 479 16.92 7.07 33.29
N GLN A 480 17.86 7.88 32.80
CA GLN A 480 18.04 9.26 33.24
C GLN A 480 17.43 10.24 32.22
N PRO A 481 16.61 11.19 32.70
CA PRO A 481 16.04 12.24 31.88
C PRO A 481 16.96 13.47 31.83
N PRO A 482 16.81 14.31 30.80
CA PRO A 482 17.40 15.64 30.80
C PRO A 482 16.99 16.45 32.03
N GLN A 483 17.89 17.29 32.53
CA GLN A 483 17.60 18.20 33.64
C GLN A 483 16.55 19.25 33.27
N LYS A 484 16.44 19.60 31.98
CA LYS A 484 15.57 20.65 31.48
C LYS A 484 14.86 20.19 30.21
N LEU A 485 13.53 20.18 30.25
CA LEU A 485 12.67 19.72 29.16
C LEU A 485 11.81 20.86 28.63
N LEU A 486 11.57 20.83 27.31
CA LEU A 486 10.55 21.62 26.65
C LEU A 486 9.59 20.66 25.92
N PHE A 487 8.35 20.63 26.39
CA PHE A 487 7.28 19.82 25.85
C PHE A 487 6.40 20.69 24.96
N ILE A 488 6.35 20.37 23.67
CA ILE A 488 5.54 21.11 22.69
C ILE A 488 4.55 20.14 22.05
N ALA A 489 3.27 20.38 22.24
CA ALA A 489 2.23 19.51 21.68
C ALA A 489 1.05 20.24 21.08
N ALA A 490 0.35 19.57 20.17
CA ALA A 490 -0.94 20.03 19.65
C ALA A 490 -2.00 18.92 19.67
N GLY A 491 -3.17 19.21 20.24
CA GLY A 491 -4.29 18.28 20.34
C GLY A 491 -3.89 16.95 20.99
N ILE A 492 -4.17 15.83 20.31
CA ILE A 492 -3.81 14.48 20.80
C ILE A 492 -2.30 14.21 20.76
N GLY A 493 -1.48 15.07 20.14
CA GLY A 493 -0.02 14.95 20.17
C GLY A 493 0.59 15.04 21.58
N ILE A 494 -0.20 15.42 22.60
CA ILE A 494 0.24 15.43 24.00
C ILE A 494 0.41 14.03 24.60
N THR A 495 -0.12 12.98 23.98
CA THR A 495 -0.13 11.61 24.54
C THR A 495 1.23 11.03 24.94
N PRO A 496 2.31 11.12 24.13
CA PRO A 496 3.62 10.65 24.58
C PRO A 496 4.15 11.48 25.75
N LEU A 497 3.85 12.79 25.76
CA LEU A 497 4.28 13.71 26.82
C LEU A 497 3.59 13.40 28.14
N LEU A 498 2.31 12.98 28.11
CA LEU A 498 1.59 12.49 29.30
C LEU A 498 2.28 11.26 29.91
N ALA A 499 2.68 10.29 29.08
CA ALA A 499 3.37 9.08 29.56
C ALA A 499 4.74 9.41 30.16
N MET A 500 5.54 10.25 29.47
CA MET A 500 6.82 10.72 29.97
C MET A 500 6.68 11.50 31.28
N PHE A 501 5.68 12.38 31.37
CA PHE A 501 5.42 13.16 32.57
C PHE A 501 4.98 12.30 33.76
N GLU A 502 4.12 11.31 33.54
CA GLU A 502 3.74 10.35 34.56
C GLU A 502 4.96 9.57 35.08
N ALA A 503 5.86 9.16 34.18
CA ALA A 503 7.10 8.49 34.52
C ALA A 503 8.03 9.39 35.35
N LEU A 504 8.26 10.64 34.91
CA LEU A 504 9.10 11.62 35.62
C LEU A 504 8.60 11.83 37.05
N SER A 505 7.28 11.92 37.23
CA SER A 505 6.65 12.06 38.56
C SER A 505 6.88 10.87 39.48
N ARG A 506 7.11 9.67 38.93
CA ARG A 506 7.40 8.43 39.69
C ARG A 506 8.90 8.25 40.00
N THR A 507 9.79 8.72 39.12
CA THR A 507 11.25 8.52 39.27
C THR A 507 11.89 9.35 40.40
N LYS A 508 11.22 10.40 40.89
CA LYS A 508 11.76 11.40 41.84
C LYS A 508 13.03 12.13 41.37
N GLN A 509 13.36 12.03 40.08
CA GLN A 509 14.49 12.74 39.49
C GLN A 509 14.14 14.23 39.33
N LYS A 510 15.15 15.11 39.45
CA LYS A 510 14.97 16.55 39.34
C LYS A 510 15.00 16.96 37.87
N THR A 511 13.85 17.33 37.33
CA THR A 511 13.69 17.84 35.97
C THR A 511 12.80 19.07 35.97
N ASP A 512 13.23 20.12 35.28
CA ASP A 512 12.49 21.36 35.06
C ASP A 512 11.80 21.33 33.70
N ILE A 513 10.46 21.35 33.68
CA ILE A 513 9.63 21.18 32.48
C ILE A 513 8.93 22.50 32.13
N VAL A 514 9.06 22.92 30.88
CA VAL A 514 8.20 23.94 30.27
C VAL A 514 7.26 23.27 29.26
N VAL A 515 5.97 23.62 29.28
CA VAL A 515 4.95 23.05 28.40
C VAL A 515 4.34 24.13 27.51
N LEU A 516 4.39 23.94 26.19
CA LEU A 516 3.68 24.73 25.19
C LEU A 516 2.64 23.84 24.51
N PHE A 517 1.36 24.13 24.71
CA PHE A 517 0.27 23.30 24.20
C PHE A 517 -0.69 24.08 23.29
N SER A 518 -0.89 23.59 22.07
CA SER A 518 -1.91 24.11 21.16
C SER A 518 -3.15 23.22 21.18
N GLY A 519 -4.24 23.67 21.79
CA GLY A 519 -5.48 22.90 21.96
C GLY A 519 -6.72 23.75 21.76
N ARG A 520 -7.90 23.14 21.80
CA ARG A 520 -9.19 23.84 21.63
C ARG A 520 -10.12 23.60 22.81
N GLY A 521 -10.72 24.64 23.36
CA GLY A 521 -11.87 24.52 24.28
C GLY A 521 -11.62 23.55 25.42
N ASP A 522 -12.37 22.46 25.48
CA ASP A 522 -12.26 21.47 26.57
C ASP A 522 -10.93 20.68 26.59
N GLU A 523 -10.07 20.80 25.57
CA GLU A 523 -8.74 20.16 25.56
C GLU A 523 -7.77 20.74 26.60
N ILE A 524 -8.09 21.86 27.26
CA ILE A 524 -7.35 22.37 28.43
C ILE A 524 -7.31 21.33 29.57
N ASP A 525 -8.32 20.46 29.64
CA ASP A 525 -8.41 19.41 30.67
C ASP A 525 -7.32 18.35 30.54
N LEU A 526 -6.66 18.24 29.38
CA LEU A 526 -5.50 17.37 29.18
C LEU A 526 -4.26 17.89 29.93
N LEU A 527 -4.28 19.15 30.39
CA LEU A 527 -3.16 19.79 31.10
C LEU A 527 -3.26 19.70 32.62
N LYS A 528 -4.34 19.13 33.18
CA LYS A 528 -4.60 19.11 34.64
C LYS A 528 -3.43 18.57 35.46
N ASP A 529 -2.83 17.48 35.02
CA ASP A 529 -1.71 16.84 35.72
C ASP A 529 -0.43 17.70 35.67
N PHE A 530 -0.22 18.44 34.57
CA PHE A 530 0.92 19.36 34.43
C PHE A 530 0.75 20.59 35.34
N ILE A 531 -0.44 21.20 35.35
CA ILE A 531 -0.72 22.44 36.10
C ILE A 531 -0.48 22.27 37.61
N SER A 532 -0.75 21.07 38.14
CA SER A 532 -0.67 20.80 39.58
C SER A 532 0.71 20.33 40.06
N SER A 533 1.67 20.16 39.16
CA SER A 533 2.95 19.52 39.49
C SER A 533 4.10 20.51 39.72
N PRO A 534 4.93 20.29 40.75
CA PRO A 534 6.12 21.09 40.99
C PRO A 534 7.25 20.87 39.97
N LEU A 535 7.14 19.86 39.09
CA LEU A 535 8.10 19.63 38.00
C LEU A 535 7.92 20.62 36.84
N VAL A 536 6.76 21.28 36.75
CA VAL A 536 6.42 22.19 35.65
C VAL A 536 6.65 23.63 36.10
N SER A 537 7.66 24.29 35.54
CA SER A 537 7.99 25.68 35.87
C SER A 537 7.14 26.69 35.10
N ASN A 538 6.72 26.34 33.88
CA ASN A 538 5.85 27.18 33.08
C ASN A 538 4.96 26.35 32.14
N ILE A 539 3.74 26.83 31.93
CA ILE A 539 2.78 26.23 31.02
C ILE A 539 2.00 27.32 30.27
N SER A 540 2.03 27.25 28.94
CA SER A 540 1.30 28.14 28.05
C SER A 540 0.41 27.35 27.12
N MET A 541 -0.86 27.75 27.02
CA MET A 541 -1.83 27.17 26.09
C MET A 541 -2.15 28.17 24.97
N PHE A 542 -2.24 27.68 23.74
CA PHE A 542 -2.60 28.43 22.55
C PHE A 542 -3.92 27.91 22.00
N ASP A 543 -4.99 28.71 22.11
CA ASP A 543 -6.34 28.36 21.68
C ASP A 543 -6.88 29.38 20.68
N SER A 544 -6.79 29.07 19.38
CA SER A 544 -7.31 29.96 18.34
C SER A 544 -8.84 30.06 18.29
N THR A 545 -9.58 29.30 19.11
CA THR A 545 -11.04 29.43 19.20
C THR A 545 -11.46 30.54 20.15
N GLY A 546 -10.56 30.98 21.05
CA GLY A 546 -10.82 32.04 22.01
C GLY A 546 -11.82 31.69 23.11
N VAL A 547 -12.18 30.41 23.26
CA VAL A 547 -13.24 29.95 24.18
C VAL A 547 -12.74 29.83 25.62
N ASN A 548 -11.43 29.63 25.82
CA ASN A 548 -10.87 29.42 27.15
C ASN A 548 -10.37 30.72 27.80
N THR A 549 -10.67 30.83 29.08
CA THR A 549 -9.92 31.68 30.02
C THR A 549 -9.62 30.84 31.25
N SER A 550 -8.34 30.71 31.61
CA SER A 550 -7.93 30.03 32.83
C SER A 550 -7.19 31.00 33.73
N LYS A 551 -7.45 30.90 35.04
CA LYS A 551 -6.69 31.63 36.06
C LYS A 551 -5.42 30.87 36.48
N SER A 552 -5.36 29.56 36.23
CA SER A 552 -4.28 28.69 36.68
C SER A 552 -3.17 28.47 35.64
N LEU A 553 -3.39 28.85 34.38
CA LEU A 553 -2.37 28.80 33.33
C LEU A 553 -2.55 29.93 32.33
N GLN A 554 -1.46 30.31 31.65
CA GLN A 554 -1.49 31.37 30.65
C GLN A 554 -2.12 30.85 29.34
N VAL A 555 -3.28 31.40 28.97
CA VAL A 555 -3.98 31.06 27.73
C VAL A 555 -3.87 32.22 26.74
N PHE A 556 -3.32 31.94 25.56
CA PHE A 556 -3.26 32.85 24.43
C PHE A 556 -4.36 32.50 23.43
N ASN A 557 -5.25 33.45 23.14
CA ASN A 557 -6.36 33.28 22.19
C ASN A 557 -5.91 33.42 20.73
N ARG A 558 -4.85 32.69 20.36
CA ARG A 558 -4.25 32.65 19.02
C ARG A 558 -3.52 31.32 18.84
N ARG A 559 -3.04 31.07 17.61
CA ARG A 559 -2.06 30.00 17.39
C ARG A 559 -0.71 30.39 17.99
N ILE A 560 0.10 29.37 18.32
CA ILE A 560 1.51 29.55 18.66
C ILE A 560 2.25 30.21 17.49
N GLN A 561 3.23 31.06 17.82
CA GLN A 561 4.04 31.85 16.90
C GLN A 561 5.52 31.66 17.24
N TYR A 562 6.40 32.08 16.32
CA TYR A 562 7.85 32.02 16.48
C TYR A 562 8.33 32.64 17.81
N ASP A 563 7.83 33.83 18.14
CA ASP A 563 8.25 34.57 19.34
C ASP A 563 7.91 33.86 20.66
N ASP A 564 6.92 32.97 20.67
CA ASP A 564 6.59 32.17 21.86
C ASP A 564 7.72 31.22 22.24
N LEU A 565 8.46 30.71 21.24
CA LEU A 565 9.63 29.87 21.48
C LEU A 565 10.78 30.69 22.06
N LEU A 566 10.99 31.92 21.58
CA LEU A 566 12.03 32.81 22.08
C LEU A 566 11.79 33.22 23.54
N ASN A 567 10.53 33.26 23.96
CA ASN A 567 10.14 33.57 25.34
C ASN A 567 10.26 32.38 26.29
N VAL A 568 10.62 31.18 25.81
CA VAL A 568 10.92 30.05 26.67
C VAL A 568 12.24 30.32 27.40
N ALA A 569 12.16 30.42 28.73
CA ALA A 569 13.33 30.54 29.56
C ALA A 569 14.35 29.45 29.22
N ASP A 570 15.63 29.84 29.13
CA ASP A 570 16.76 28.93 28.98
C ASP A 570 16.62 27.89 27.83
N LEU A 571 15.90 28.27 26.75
CA LEU A 571 15.60 27.43 25.59
C LEU A 571 16.80 26.62 25.10
N MET A 572 17.96 27.25 24.97
CA MET A 572 19.18 26.61 24.44
C MET A 572 19.69 25.42 25.29
N ASN A 573 19.29 25.36 26.56
CA ASN A 573 19.67 24.30 27.50
C ASN A 573 18.58 23.23 27.66
N ARG A 574 17.45 23.35 26.95
CA ARG A 574 16.32 22.41 27.04
C ARG A 574 16.43 21.35 25.96
N GLN A 575 16.10 20.10 26.34
CA GLN A 575 15.80 19.05 25.37
C GLN A 575 14.32 19.16 24.97
N VAL A 576 14.06 19.29 23.68
CA VAL A 576 12.72 19.51 23.13
C VAL A 576 12.08 18.19 22.73
N TYR A 577 10.84 17.97 23.16
CA TYR A 577 9.97 16.88 22.71
C TYR A 577 8.74 17.49 22.06
N LEU A 578 8.61 17.27 20.75
CA LEU A 578 7.60 17.88 19.89
C LEU A 578 6.71 16.79 19.26
N CYS A 579 5.39 16.94 19.38
CA CYS A 579 4.42 16.01 18.76
C CYS A 579 3.09 16.70 18.42
N GLY A 580 2.52 16.44 17.24
CA GLY A 580 1.29 17.07 16.78
C GLY A 580 0.98 16.83 15.30
N PRO A 581 -0.02 17.52 14.74
CA PRO A 581 -0.38 17.41 13.32
C PRO A 581 0.76 17.84 12.39
N THR A 582 0.81 17.29 11.17
CA THR A 582 1.93 17.49 10.21
C THR A 582 2.35 18.94 10.02
N GLN A 583 1.43 19.85 9.74
CA GLN A 583 1.79 21.26 9.53
C GLN A 583 2.36 21.91 10.79
N PHE A 584 1.79 21.59 11.97
CA PHE A 584 2.31 22.07 13.25
C PHE A 584 3.75 21.57 13.49
N MET A 585 4.01 20.29 13.19
CA MET A 585 5.34 19.71 13.31
C MET A 585 6.35 20.42 12.39
N ILE A 586 5.98 20.67 11.13
CA ILE A 586 6.81 21.36 10.14
C ILE A 586 7.14 22.78 10.62
N ASP A 587 6.11 23.54 11.03
CA ASP A 587 6.25 24.94 11.43
C ASP A 587 7.15 25.07 12.68
N ILE A 588 6.86 24.32 13.75
CA ILE A 588 7.65 24.39 14.99
C ILE A 588 9.08 23.90 14.76
N THR A 589 9.30 22.83 13.99
CA THR A 589 10.66 22.34 13.72
C THR A 589 11.47 23.38 12.96
N SER A 590 10.88 24.03 11.96
CA SER A 590 11.52 25.14 11.23
C SER A 590 11.91 26.28 12.16
N TRP A 591 10.99 26.66 13.06
CA TRP A 591 11.22 27.71 14.04
C TRP A 591 12.31 27.36 15.07
N LEU A 592 12.30 26.13 15.62
CA LEU A 592 13.33 25.68 16.56
C LEU A 592 14.73 25.66 15.91
N ASN A 593 14.83 25.29 14.63
CA ASN A 593 16.10 25.35 13.92
C ASN A 593 16.59 26.80 13.74
N GLN A 594 15.68 27.77 13.59
CA GLN A 594 16.03 29.20 13.48
C GLN A 594 16.54 29.79 14.81
N THR A 595 16.20 29.21 15.97
CA THR A 595 16.72 29.68 17.26
C THR A 595 18.18 29.29 17.51
N GLY A 596 18.74 28.38 16.69
CA GLY A 596 20.10 27.85 16.84
C GLY A 596 20.19 26.61 17.72
N LEU A 597 19.06 26.02 18.13
CA LEU A 597 19.04 24.71 18.80
C LEU A 597 19.69 23.64 17.91
N LYS A 598 20.49 22.76 18.51
CA LYS A 598 21.08 21.63 17.78
C LYS A 598 19.98 20.63 17.41
N SER A 599 20.05 20.03 16.24
CA SER A 599 19.05 19.04 15.80
C SER A 599 18.92 17.86 16.76
N GLU A 600 20.00 17.46 17.44
CA GLU A 600 20.00 16.40 18.45
C GLU A 600 19.14 16.74 19.69
N GLN A 601 18.96 18.03 19.99
CA GLN A 601 18.12 18.53 21.07
C GLN A 601 16.63 18.50 20.72
N ILE A 602 16.27 18.30 19.45
CA ILE A 602 14.89 18.29 18.99
C ILE A 602 14.49 16.84 18.72
N LYS A 603 13.68 16.27 19.62
CA LYS A 603 13.05 14.97 19.41
C LYS A 603 11.65 15.20 18.88
N THR A 604 11.33 14.53 17.78
CA THR A 604 10.01 14.54 17.17
C THR A 604 9.48 13.13 17.01
N GLU A 605 8.18 12.96 17.18
CA GLU A 605 7.48 11.76 16.77
C GLU A 605 6.36 12.15 15.80
N SER A 606 6.22 11.38 14.72
CA SER A 606 5.10 11.51 13.79
C SER A 606 4.56 10.13 13.49
N PHE A 607 3.32 9.87 13.88
CA PHE A 607 2.60 8.68 13.46
C PHE A 607 2.00 8.95 12.08
N PHE A 608 2.74 8.60 11.03
CA PHE A 608 2.18 8.41 9.70
C PHE A 608 1.76 6.94 9.59
N PHE A 609 0.45 6.67 9.69
CA PHE A 609 -0.10 5.37 9.32
C PHE A 609 -1.30 5.58 8.41
#